data_AF-A0A075I231-F1
#
_entry.id   AF-A0A075I231-F1
#
_cell.length_a   1.000
_cell.length_b   1.000
_cell.length_c   1.000
_cell.angle_alpha   90.00
_cell.angle_beta   90.00
_cell.angle_gamma   90.00
#
_symmetry.space_group_name_H-M   'P 1'
#
loop_
_entity.id
_entity.type
_entity.pdbx_description
1 polymer ?
#
loop_
_entity_poly.entity_id
_entity_poly.type
_entity_poly.pdbx_seq_one_letter_code
_entity_poly.pdbx_strand_id
1 'polypeptide(L)'
;MSEQNEISIKHLHILVLRESETDVIQEINSNLYNSISELIKNLKSEEYDGIKAKINQVMIDMVTDTTSALLKLRLEKATFENSSQSELLDEEKYILDSRKEMAERKETILSGILNGKPHNLDNQ
;
A
#
# COMPACT_ATOMS: atom_id res chain seq x y z
N MET A 1 3.62 -20.89 -23.58
CA MET A 1 2.25 -20.67 -23.09
C MET A 1 2.36 -20.60 -21.58
N SER A 2 2.79 -19.46 -21.04
CA SER A 2 3.00 -19.30 -19.60
C SER A 2 1.66 -19.01 -18.95
N GLU A 3 1.25 -19.86 -18.02
CA GLU A 3 0.12 -19.61 -17.13
C GLU A 3 0.25 -18.20 -16.55
N GLN A 4 -0.68 -17.33 -16.91
CA GLN A 4 -0.78 -16.01 -16.32
C GLN A 4 -1.05 -16.24 -14.84
N ASN A 5 -0.13 -15.77 -13.98
CA ASN A 5 -0.35 -15.59 -12.55
C ASN A 5 -1.49 -14.57 -12.37
N GLU A 6 -2.72 -14.98 -12.61
CA GLU A 6 -3.90 -14.14 -12.46
C GLU A 6 -4.07 -13.83 -10.98
N ILE A 7 -3.95 -12.56 -10.63
CA ILE A 7 -4.18 -12.13 -9.26
C ILE A 7 -5.64 -12.44 -8.91
N SER A 8 -5.83 -13.10 -7.76
CA SER A 8 -7.16 -13.47 -7.28
C SER A 8 -7.27 -13.11 -5.80
N ILE A 9 -8.49 -13.05 -5.28
CA ILE A 9 -8.70 -12.82 -3.84
C ILE A 9 -8.01 -13.89 -2.99
N LYS A 10 -7.96 -15.15 -3.46
CA LYS A 10 -7.25 -16.23 -2.78
C LYS A 10 -5.75 -16.00 -2.77
N HIS A 11 -5.17 -15.52 -3.88
CA HIS A 11 -3.76 -15.16 -3.94
C HIS A 11 -3.44 -14.00 -2.99
N LEU A 12 -4.26 -12.94 -2.97
CA LEU A 12 -4.09 -11.81 -2.05
C LEU A 12 -4.16 -12.23 -0.58
N HIS A 13 -5.13 -13.07 -0.23
CA HIS A 13 -5.26 -13.62 1.11
C HIS A 13 -3.98 -14.37 1.55
N ILE A 14 -3.42 -15.21 0.66
CA ILE A 14 -2.17 -15.94 0.96
C ILE A 14 -0.99 -14.98 1.15
N LEU A 15 -0.90 -13.91 0.34
CA LEU A 15 0.14 -12.89 0.50
C LEU A 15 0.04 -12.17 1.84
N VAL A 16 -1.16 -11.75 2.23
CA VAL A 16 -1.39 -11.10 3.54
C VAL A 16 -1.03 -12.02 4.69
N LEU A 17 -1.43 -13.28 4.62
CA LEU A 17 -1.15 -14.26 5.66
C LEU A 17 0.36 -14.49 5.82
N ARG A 18 1.07 -14.73 4.70
CA ARG A 18 2.52 -14.87 4.68
C ARG A 18 3.24 -13.61 5.19
N GLU A 19 2.75 -12.43 4.79
CA GLU A 19 3.26 -11.17 5.31
C GLU A 19 3.06 -11.10 6.83
N SER A 20 1.91 -11.48 7.37
CA SER A 20 1.66 -11.40 8.82
C SER A 20 2.48 -12.38 9.68
N GLU A 21 2.93 -13.50 9.13
CA GLU A 21 3.61 -14.57 9.88
C GLU A 21 5.11 -14.32 10.13
N THR A 22 5.66 -13.25 9.56
CA THR A 22 7.10 -12.96 9.59
C THR A 22 7.35 -11.52 10.00
N ASP A 23 8.47 -11.24 10.65
CA ASP A 23 8.86 -9.86 11.01
C ASP A 23 9.56 -9.12 9.85
N VAL A 24 9.97 -9.86 8.82
CA VAL A 24 10.66 -9.33 7.64
C VAL A 24 9.67 -9.08 6.51
N ILE A 25 9.87 -8.00 5.75
CA ILE A 25 9.10 -7.71 4.54
C ILE A 25 9.33 -8.83 3.53
N GLN A 26 8.25 -9.44 3.04
CA GLN A 26 8.36 -10.56 2.10
C GLN A 26 8.59 -10.05 0.68
N GLU A 27 9.39 -10.77 -0.11
CA GLU A 27 9.47 -10.53 -1.55
C GLU A 27 8.10 -10.84 -2.19
N ILE A 28 7.57 -9.88 -2.94
CA ILE A 28 6.32 -9.99 -3.69
C ILE A 28 6.54 -9.52 -5.13
N ASN A 29 5.62 -9.87 -6.03
CA ASN A 29 5.69 -9.45 -7.42
C ASN A 29 5.70 -7.91 -7.51
N SER A 30 6.68 -7.35 -8.23
CA SER A 30 6.82 -5.90 -8.40
C SER A 30 5.64 -5.23 -9.10
N ASN A 31 4.87 -5.99 -9.87
CA ASN A 31 3.67 -5.53 -10.56
C ASN A 31 2.38 -5.79 -9.75
N LEU A 32 2.46 -6.18 -8.48
CA LEU A 32 1.30 -6.59 -7.68
C LEU A 32 0.19 -5.53 -7.69
N TYR A 33 0.51 -4.26 -7.38
CA TYR A 33 -0.48 -3.19 -7.29
C TYR A 33 -1.17 -2.91 -8.64
N ASN A 34 -0.43 -3.00 -9.75
CA ASN A 34 -0.99 -2.90 -11.09
C ASN A 34 -1.91 -4.09 -11.41
N SER A 35 -1.52 -5.31 -11.06
CA SER A 35 -2.37 -6.49 -11.24
C SER A 35 -3.66 -6.38 -10.43
N ILE A 36 -3.61 -5.89 -9.18
CA ILE A 36 -4.80 -5.64 -8.35
C ILE A 36 -5.70 -4.58 -9.01
N SER A 37 -5.12 -3.51 -9.53
CA SER A 37 -5.84 -2.47 -10.27
C SER A 37 -6.58 -3.06 -11.48
N GLU A 38 -5.93 -3.95 -12.24
CA GLU A 38 -6.53 -4.65 -13.36
C GLU A 38 -7.68 -5.57 -12.93
N LEU A 39 -7.51 -6.32 -11.83
CA LEU A 39 -8.59 -7.13 -11.24
C LEU A 39 -9.81 -6.28 -10.87
N ILE A 40 -9.60 -5.16 -10.16
CA ILE A 40 -10.69 -4.25 -9.78
C ILE A 40 -11.34 -3.63 -11.01
N LYS A 41 -10.55 -3.25 -12.01
CA LYS A 41 -11.07 -2.71 -13.28
C LYS A 41 -11.97 -3.73 -13.98
N ASN A 42 -11.56 -4.99 -14.05
CA ASN A 42 -12.35 -6.06 -14.66
C ASN A 42 -13.65 -6.27 -13.89
N LEU A 43 -13.60 -6.35 -12.55
CA LEU A 43 -14.78 -6.44 -11.69
C LEU A 43 -15.72 -5.23 -11.85
N LYS A 44 -15.22 -4.02 -12.15
CA LYS A 44 -16.05 -2.84 -12.37
C LYS A 44 -16.57 -2.68 -13.80
N SER A 45 -15.97 -3.38 -14.77
CA SER A 45 -16.29 -3.22 -16.20
C SER A 45 -17.56 -3.95 -16.64
N GLU A 46 -18.02 -4.93 -15.86
CA GLU A 46 -19.22 -5.69 -16.14
C GLU A 46 -20.48 -4.97 -15.61
N GLU A 47 -21.50 -4.86 -16.46
CA GLU A 47 -22.83 -4.40 -16.04
C GLU A 47 -23.55 -5.52 -15.28
N TYR A 48 -23.59 -5.38 -13.96
CA TYR A 48 -24.34 -6.30 -13.09
C TYR A 48 -25.65 -5.66 -12.62
N ASP A 49 -26.70 -6.47 -12.50
CA ASP A 49 -27.98 -6.06 -11.94
C ASP A 49 -28.39 -6.95 -10.74
N GLY A 50 -29.24 -6.39 -9.87
CA GLY A 50 -29.87 -7.08 -8.75
C GLY A 50 -28.88 -7.72 -7.79
N ILE A 51 -29.02 -9.03 -7.56
CA ILE A 51 -28.15 -9.78 -6.65
C ILE A 51 -26.72 -9.88 -7.16
N LYS A 52 -26.50 -9.90 -8.48
CA LYS A 52 -25.16 -9.99 -9.06
C LYS A 52 -24.35 -8.74 -8.75
N ALA A 53 -24.97 -7.55 -8.82
CA ALA A 53 -24.32 -6.30 -8.47
C ALA A 53 -23.87 -6.29 -7.00
N LYS A 54 -24.72 -6.80 -6.09
CA LYS A 54 -24.37 -6.92 -4.65
C LYS A 54 -23.19 -7.87 -4.42
N ILE A 55 -23.20 -9.04 -5.06
CA ILE A 55 -22.10 -10.02 -4.96
C ILE A 55 -20.80 -9.41 -5.50
N ASN A 56 -20.86 -8.73 -6.65
CA ASN A 56 -19.70 -8.09 -7.24
C ASN A 56 -19.14 -6.96 -6.36
N GLN A 57 -20.00 -6.15 -5.75
CA GLN A 57 -19.57 -5.13 -4.81
C GLN A 57 -18.83 -5.75 -3.61
N VAL A 58 -19.37 -6.83 -3.03
CA VAL A 58 -18.70 -7.56 -1.93
C VAL A 58 -17.33 -8.09 -2.37
N MET A 59 -17.18 -8.56 -3.61
CA MET A 59 -15.87 -8.98 -4.14
C MET A 59 -14.88 -7.81 -4.25
N ILE A 60 -15.32 -6.65 -4.75
CA ILE A 60 -14.49 -5.43 -4.84
C ILE A 60 -14.06 -4.97 -3.45
N ASP A 61 -14.98 -4.98 -2.49
CA ASP A 61 -14.72 -4.58 -1.11
C ASP A 61 -13.67 -5.52 -0.48
N MET A 62 -13.82 -6.85 -0.64
CA MET A 62 -12.83 -7.83 -0.15
C MET A 62 -11.44 -7.62 -0.76
N VAL A 63 -11.34 -7.38 -2.08
CA VAL A 63 -10.05 -7.11 -2.74
C VAL A 63 -9.44 -5.82 -2.18
N THR A 64 -10.25 -4.79 -1.99
CA THR A 64 -9.83 -3.48 -1.48
C THR A 64 -9.33 -3.57 -0.04
N ASP A 65 -10.08 -4.24 0.83
CA ASP A 65 -9.74 -4.41 2.24
C ASP A 65 -8.48 -5.26 2.41
N THR A 66 -8.36 -6.35 1.64
CA THR A 66 -7.18 -7.24 1.67
C THR A 66 -5.93 -6.50 1.18
N THR A 67 -6.06 -5.72 0.10
CA THR A 67 -4.95 -4.89 -0.42
C THR A 67 -4.52 -3.82 0.57
N SER A 68 -5.50 -3.14 1.18
CA SER A 68 -5.26 -2.14 2.22
C SER A 68 -4.52 -2.74 3.42
N ALA A 69 -4.94 -3.93 3.85
CA ALA A 69 -4.29 -4.65 4.94
C ALA A 69 -2.84 -5.03 4.59
N LEU A 70 -2.60 -5.55 3.38
CA LEU A 70 -1.26 -5.90 2.90
C LEU A 70 -0.33 -4.68 2.91
N LEU A 71 -0.77 -3.59 2.27
CA LEU A 71 0.01 -2.35 2.17
C LEU A 71 0.32 -1.80 3.56
N LYS A 72 -0.67 -1.76 4.46
CA LYS A 72 -0.49 -1.29 5.83
C LYS A 72 0.55 -2.11 6.57
N LEU A 73 0.45 -3.45 6.55
CA LEU A 73 1.39 -4.35 7.22
C LEU A 73 2.82 -4.12 6.72
N ARG A 74 3.00 -4.03 5.40
CA ARG A 74 4.32 -3.83 4.79
C ARG A 74 4.94 -2.49 5.15
N LEU A 75 4.14 -1.42 5.13
CA LEU A 75 4.57 -0.08 5.55
C LEU A 75 4.91 -0.01 7.04
N GLU A 76 4.15 -0.69 7.90
CA GLU A 76 4.46 -0.77 9.34
C GLU A 76 5.79 -1.50 9.56
N LYS A 77 6.00 -2.64 8.89
CA LYS A 77 7.25 -3.39 8.99
C LYS A 77 8.47 -2.60 8.53
N ALA A 78 8.33 -1.80 7.48
CA ALA A 78 9.41 -0.97 6.95
C ALA A 78 9.93 0.09 7.94
N THR A 79 9.19 0.35 9.03
CA THR A 79 9.61 1.27 10.08
C THR A 79 10.44 0.62 11.19
N PHE A 80 10.57 -0.72 11.21
CA PHE A 80 11.42 -1.40 12.21
C PHE A 80 12.91 -1.26 11.88
N GLU A 81 13.73 -1.02 12.91
CA GLU A 81 15.16 -0.68 12.84
C GLU A 81 16.05 -1.70 12.09
N ASN A 82 15.56 -2.93 11.87
CA ASN A 82 16.31 -4.01 11.21
C ASN A 82 15.61 -4.55 9.94
N SER A 83 14.59 -3.87 9.43
CA SER A 83 13.88 -4.33 8.22
C SER A 83 14.71 -4.06 6.96
N SER A 84 14.94 -5.11 6.15
CA SER A 84 15.50 -4.92 4.81
C SER A 84 14.46 -4.25 3.93
N GLN A 85 14.69 -3.00 3.56
CA GLN A 85 13.81 -2.22 2.67
C GLN A 85 14.00 -2.57 1.18
N SER A 86 14.87 -3.54 0.86
CA SER A 86 15.12 -4.01 -0.51
C SER A 86 13.86 -4.56 -1.19
N GLU A 87 13.00 -5.20 -0.41
CA GLU A 87 11.79 -5.88 -0.89
C GLU A 87 10.58 -4.96 -1.03
N LEU A 88 10.75 -3.66 -0.80
CA LEU A 88 9.69 -2.68 -0.98
C LEU A 88 9.44 -2.40 -2.46
N LEU A 89 8.16 -2.27 -2.79
CA LEU A 89 7.71 -1.81 -4.10
C LEU A 89 7.84 -0.29 -4.22
N ASP A 90 7.83 0.22 -5.45
CA ASP A 90 8.09 1.64 -5.70
C ASP A 90 6.98 2.52 -5.14
N GLU A 91 5.73 2.07 -5.16
CA GLU A 91 4.61 2.73 -4.51
C GLU A 91 4.80 2.82 -2.98
N GLU A 92 5.39 1.79 -2.37
CA GLU A 92 5.64 1.74 -0.92
C GLU A 92 6.78 2.69 -0.54
N LYS A 93 7.87 2.69 -1.33
CA LYS A 93 8.98 3.64 -1.18
C LYS A 93 8.50 5.07 -1.31
N TYR A 94 7.68 5.36 -2.33
CA TYR A 94 7.09 6.69 -2.54
C TYR A 94 6.31 7.18 -1.31
N ILE A 95 5.51 6.31 -0.69
CA ILE A 95 4.75 6.64 0.53
C ILE A 95 5.70 6.89 1.71
N LEU A 96 6.73 6.06 1.90
CA LEU A 96 7.68 6.20 3.01
C LEU A 96 8.54 7.46 2.88
N ASP A 97 9.01 7.77 1.67
CA ASP A 97 9.75 9.01 1.38
C ASP A 97 8.89 10.24 1.70
N SER A 98 7.62 10.21 1.31
CA SER A 98 6.66 11.29 1.63
C SER A 98 6.46 11.44 3.15
N ARG A 99 6.41 10.33 3.91
CA ARG A 99 6.31 10.37 5.38
C ARG A 99 7.57 10.95 6.03
N LYS A 100 8.75 10.61 5.50
CA LYS A 100 10.03 11.14 5.97
C LYS A 100 10.10 12.65 5.72
N GLU A 101 9.77 13.10 4.51
CA GLU A 101 9.74 14.53 4.18
C GLU A 101 8.76 15.30 5.08
N MET A 102 7.57 14.73 5.34
CA MET A 102 6.62 15.32 6.27
C MET A 102 7.19 15.45 7.69
N ALA A 103 7.92 14.45 8.17
CA ALA A 103 8.56 14.48 9.49
C ALA A 103 9.66 15.55 9.57
N GLU A 104 10.50 15.66 8.54
CA GLU A 104 11.55 16.68 8.44
C GLU A 104 10.97 18.10 8.40
N ARG A 105 9.89 18.31 7.63
CA ARG A 105 9.16 19.58 7.59
C ARG A 105 8.57 19.92 8.96
N LYS A 106 7.98 18.94 9.66
CA LYS A 106 7.43 19.12 11.01
C LYS A 106 8.52 19.53 12.01
N GLU A 107 9.67 18.86 11.99
CA GLU A 107 10.80 19.17 12.88
C GLU A 107 11.35 20.57 12.61
N THR A 108 11.46 20.95 11.34
CA THR A 108 11.90 22.29 10.92
C THR A 108 10.97 23.38 11.47
N ILE A 109 9.65 23.19 11.35
CA ILE A 109 8.64 24.10 11.91
C ILE A 109 8.81 24.20 13.43
N LEU A 110 8.87 23.06 14.12
CA LEU A 110 8.95 23.01 15.58
C LEU A 110 10.22 23.70 16.10
N SER A 111 11.37 23.43 15.48
CA SER A 111 12.64 24.08 15.81
C SER A 111 12.57 25.60 15.59
N GLY A 112 11.95 26.06 14.50
CA GLY A 112 11.72 27.50 14.27
C GLY A 112 10.93 28.16 15.41
N ILE A 113 9.81 27.54 15.80
CA ILE A 113 8.94 28.01 16.90
C ILE A 113 9.71 28.07 18.22
N LEU A 114 10.41 26.99 18.59
CA LEU A 114 11.16 26.90 19.84
C LEU A 114 12.31 27.91 19.92
N ASN A 115 12.87 28.30 18.77
CA ASN A 115 13.90 29.33 18.66
C ASN A 115 13.35 30.76 18.51
N GLY A 116 12.04 30.95 18.64
CA GLY A 116 11.40 32.27 18.52
C GLY A 116 11.47 32.88 17.12
N LYS A 117 11.73 32.07 16.08
CA LYS A 117 11.75 32.52 14.69
C LYS A 117 10.37 32.33 14.07
N PRO A 118 9.76 33.38 13.46
CA PRO A 118 8.51 33.21 12.74
C PRO A 118 8.74 32.25 11.57
N HIS A 119 7.82 31.29 11.42
CA HIS A 119 7.90 30.31 10.35
C HIS A 119 7.53 30.97 9.02
N ASN A 120 8.42 30.91 8.03
CA ASN A 120 8.14 31.37 6.66
C ASN A 120 7.94 30.13 5.77
N LEU A 121 6.72 29.95 5.26
CA LEU A 121 6.32 28.85 4.39
C LEU A 121 6.62 29.12 2.90
N ASP A 122 7.04 30.34 2.57
CA ASP A 122 7.06 30.85 1.18
C ASP A 122 8.40 30.65 0.45
N ASN A 123 9.32 29.87 0.99
CA ASN A 123 10.55 29.51 0.28
C ASN A 123 10.46 28.06 -0.23
N GLN A 124 9.80 27.89 -1.39
CA GLN A 124 9.96 26.74 -2.27
C GLN A 124 10.81 27.12 -3.49
#